data_AF-A0AA38GSV6-F1
#
_entry.id   AF-A0AA38GSV6-F1
#
_cell.length_a   1.000
_cell.length_b   1.000
_cell.length_c   1.000
_cell.angle_alpha   90.00
_cell.angle_beta   90.00
_cell.angle_gamma   90.00
#
_symmetry.space_group_name_H-M   'P 1'
#
loop_
_entity.id
_entity.type
_entity.pdbx_description
1 polymer ?
#
loop_
_entity_poly.entity_id
_entity_poly.type
_entity_poly.pdbx_seq_one_letter_code
_entity_poly.pdbx_strand_id
1 'polypeptide(L)'
;RDEVGIGGSWQDFLSYLGTAFLSDNVRLILGGPASSDGGYGATSAKVTAQKSKGMPRVSIYLEKLADPSASDAMGNISVEIFRAFKQKSDALVAVEGCLSQMSATVASEK
;
A
#
# COMPACT_ATOMS: atom_id res chain seq x y z
N ARG A 1 9.09 29.24 -10.68
CA ARG A 1 8.36 28.88 -9.44
C ARG A 1 7.23 27.99 -9.91
N ASP A 2 7.36 26.67 -9.76
CA ASP A 2 6.39 25.74 -10.36
C ASP A 2 5.01 25.93 -9.72
N GLU A 3 4.02 26.19 -10.58
CA GLU A 3 2.63 26.53 -10.21
C GLU A 3 1.89 25.37 -9.49
N VAL A 4 2.55 24.22 -9.36
CA VAL A 4 1.99 22.96 -8.86
C VAL A 4 2.41 22.66 -7.41
N GLY A 5 3.31 23.45 -6.82
CA GLY A 5 3.68 23.34 -5.40
C GLY A 5 4.60 22.17 -5.04
N ILE A 6 5.07 21.37 -6.01
CA ILE A 6 6.19 20.43 -5.85
C ILE A 6 7.47 21.11 -6.38
N GLY A 7 7.77 22.29 -5.84
CA GLY A 7 9.02 23.00 -6.14
C GLY A 7 10.06 22.64 -5.08
N GLY A 8 10.75 21.52 -5.27
CA GLY A 8 11.69 20.99 -4.28
C GLY A 8 12.73 20.04 -4.89
N SER A 9 13.49 19.38 -4.02
CA SER A 9 14.46 18.35 -4.37
C SER A 9 13.78 17.07 -4.87
N TRP A 10 14.57 16.16 -5.45
CA TRP A 10 14.09 14.82 -5.80
C TRP A 10 13.52 14.05 -4.60
N GLN A 11 14.09 14.23 -3.39
CA GLN A 11 13.55 13.62 -2.18
C GLN A 11 12.15 14.16 -1.84
N ASP A 12 11.90 15.45 -2.04
CA ASP A 12 10.60 16.05 -1.78
C ASP A 12 9.53 15.46 -2.72
N PHE A 13 9.90 15.19 -3.98
CA PHE A 13 9.04 14.48 -4.91
C PHE A 13 8.76 13.04 -4.47
N LEU A 14 9.77 12.27 -4.06
CA LEU A 14 9.58 10.89 -3.58
C LEU A 14 8.74 10.84 -2.30
N SER A 15 8.96 11.78 -1.38
CA SER A 15 8.15 11.94 -0.18
C SER A 15 6.70 12.25 -0.55
N TYR A 16 6.48 13.19 -1.47
CA TYR A 16 5.15 13.49 -1.99
C TYR A 16 4.49 12.25 -2.60
N LEU A 17 5.21 11.52 -3.44
CA LEU A 17 4.74 10.30 -4.09
C LEU A 17 4.27 9.27 -3.05
N GLY A 18 5.09 9.02 -2.03
CA GLY A 18 4.73 8.16 -0.90
C GLY A 18 3.44 8.61 -0.21
N THR A 19 3.33 9.89 0.13
CA THR A 19 2.10 10.42 0.76
C THR A 19 0.87 10.34 -0.14
N ALA A 20 1.03 10.48 -1.47
CA ALA A 20 -0.08 10.36 -2.41
C ALA A 20 -0.60 8.92 -2.48
N PHE A 21 0.29 7.92 -2.52
CA PHE A 21 -0.07 6.50 -2.58
C PHE A 21 -0.54 5.91 -1.24
N LEU A 22 -0.23 6.56 -0.12
CA LEU A 22 -0.76 6.22 1.20
C LEU A 22 -2.08 6.95 1.52
N SER A 23 -2.55 7.83 0.65
CA SER A 23 -3.82 8.54 0.83
C SER A 23 -5.02 7.70 0.39
N ASP A 24 -6.22 8.10 0.81
CA ASP A 24 -7.48 7.46 0.37
C ASP A 24 -7.86 7.76 -1.10
N ASN A 25 -7.06 8.56 -1.81
CA ASN A 25 -7.36 9.03 -3.16
C ASN A 25 -6.51 8.29 -4.22
N VAL A 26 -6.35 6.98 -4.05
CA VAL A 26 -5.68 6.09 -5.01
C VAL A 26 -6.72 5.34 -5.84
N ARG A 27 -6.53 5.31 -7.15
CA ARG A 27 -7.40 4.59 -8.09
C ARG A 27 -6.57 3.75 -9.05
N LEU A 28 -6.93 2.48 -9.18
CA LEU A 28 -6.46 1.60 -10.24
C LEU A 28 -7.46 1.68 -11.41
N ILE A 29 -6.96 2.04 -12.58
CA ILE A 29 -7.74 2.11 -13.81
C ILE A 29 -7.26 0.98 -14.71
N LEU A 30 -8.17 0.07 -15.02
CA LEU A 30 -7.95 -1.01 -15.99
C LEU A 30 -8.60 -0.62 -17.32
N GLY A 31 -7.88 -0.87 -18.42
CA GLY A 31 -8.35 -0.54 -19.77
C GLY A 31 -7.90 -1.56 -20.79
N GLY A 32 -8.45 -1.46 -22.00
CA GLY A 32 -8.16 -2.37 -23.09
C GLY A 32 -9.44 -2.87 -23.76
N PRO A 33 -9.36 -3.36 -25.01
CA PRO A 33 -10.49 -4.04 -25.63
C PRO A 33 -10.82 -5.29 -24.81
N ALA A 34 -12.11 -5.46 -24.48
CA ALA A 34 -12.61 -6.76 -24.06
C ALA A 34 -12.52 -7.67 -25.29
N SER A 35 -11.43 -8.41 -25.44
CA SER A 35 -11.27 -9.29 -26.60
C SER A 35 -12.32 -10.38 -26.56
N SER A 36 -13.29 -10.23 -27.46
CA SER A 36 -14.28 -11.22 -27.88
C SER A 36 -13.59 -12.41 -28.56
N ASP A 37 -12.97 -13.26 -27.75
CA ASP A 37 -12.91 -14.72 -27.88
C ASP A 37 -11.80 -15.24 -26.93
N GLY A 38 -12.20 -15.86 -25.82
CA GLY A 38 -11.34 -16.74 -25.02
C GLY A 38 -10.34 -16.14 -24.03
N GLY A 39 -10.20 -14.81 -23.89
CA GLY A 39 -9.16 -14.19 -23.05
C GLY A 39 -9.67 -13.03 -22.19
N TYR A 40 -9.96 -13.31 -20.91
CA TYR A 40 -10.46 -12.33 -19.93
C TYR A 40 -9.29 -11.58 -19.27
N GLY A 41 -8.89 -10.42 -19.79
CA GLY A 41 -7.88 -9.60 -19.13
C GLY A 41 -7.81 -8.16 -19.63
N ALA A 42 -7.58 -7.22 -18.71
CA ALA A 42 -7.22 -5.86 -19.07
C ALA A 42 -5.86 -5.85 -19.80
N THR A 43 -5.77 -5.17 -20.94
CA THR A 43 -4.52 -5.07 -21.72
C THR A 43 -3.67 -3.87 -21.34
N SER A 44 -4.21 -2.98 -20.50
CA SER A 44 -3.51 -1.82 -19.95
C SER A 44 -4.01 -1.54 -18.54
N ALA A 45 -3.13 -0.99 -17.72
CA ALA A 45 -3.51 -0.50 -16.41
C ALA A 45 -2.72 0.77 -16.08
N LYS A 46 -3.31 1.64 -15.26
CA LYS A 46 -2.60 2.76 -14.66
C LYS A 46 -3.06 2.95 -13.23
N VAL A 47 -2.14 3.29 -12.33
CA VAL A 47 -2.49 3.73 -10.99
C VAL A 47 -2.40 5.24 -10.95
N THR A 48 -3.42 5.87 -10.39
CA THR A 48 -3.43 7.31 -10.17
C THR A 48 -3.63 7.61 -8.70
N ALA A 49 -2.81 8.51 -8.17
CA ALA A 49 -2.83 8.91 -6.78
C ALA A 49 -2.83 10.43 -6.65
N GLN A 50 -3.46 10.95 -5.62
CA GLN A 50 -3.51 12.38 -5.33
C GLN A 50 -3.54 12.56 -3.82
N LYS A 51 -2.61 13.33 -3.23
CA LYS A 51 -2.58 13.49 -1.77
C LYS A 51 -3.90 14.02 -1.19
N SER A 52 -4.50 15.03 -1.83
CA SER A 52 -5.79 15.61 -1.46
C SER A 52 -6.36 16.45 -2.61
N LYS A 53 -7.65 16.82 -2.54
CA LYS A 53 -8.30 17.65 -3.56
C LYS A 53 -7.53 18.96 -3.77
N GLY A 54 -7.19 19.26 -5.01
CA GLY A 54 -6.43 20.46 -5.39
C GLY A 54 -4.90 20.25 -5.45
N MET A 55 -4.40 19.12 -4.97
CA MET A 55 -2.97 18.77 -5.11
C MET A 55 -2.68 18.10 -6.46
N PRO A 56 -1.43 18.15 -6.95
CA PRO A 56 -1.00 17.43 -8.15
C PRO A 56 -1.38 15.94 -8.15
N ARG A 57 -1.96 15.48 -9.24
CA ARG A 57 -2.24 14.05 -9.45
C ARG A 57 -1.05 13.38 -10.11
N VAL A 58 -0.61 12.26 -9.55
CA VAL A 58 0.40 11.40 -10.18
C VAL A 58 -0.30 10.23 -10.86
N SER A 59 0.15 9.88 -12.06
CA SER A 59 -0.34 8.72 -12.82
C SER A 59 0.84 7.89 -13.30
N ILE A 60 0.84 6.60 -12.98
CA ILE A 60 1.87 5.64 -13.38
C ILE A 60 1.20 4.57 -14.22
N TYR A 61 1.70 4.35 -15.43
CA TYR A 61 1.25 3.26 -16.29
C TYR A 61 1.88 1.95 -15.81
N LEU A 62 1.08 0.89 -15.80
CA LEU A 62 1.50 -0.43 -15.38
C LEU A 62 1.65 -1.34 -16.60
N GLU A 63 2.68 -2.16 -16.56
CA GLU A 63 2.91 -3.21 -17.53
C GLU A 63 2.57 -4.57 -16.91
N LYS A 64 2.03 -5.48 -17.74
CA LYS A 64 1.73 -6.83 -17.28
C LYS A 64 3.03 -7.60 -17.07
N LEU A 65 3.19 -8.15 -15.88
CA LEU A 65 4.29 -9.06 -15.57
C LEU A 65 4.01 -10.45 -16.17
N ALA A 66 5.02 -11.09 -16.74
CA ALA A 66 4.91 -12.45 -17.30
C ALA A 66 4.66 -13.48 -16.17
N ASP A 67 3.95 -14.56 -16.50
CA ASP A 67 3.39 -15.50 -15.51
C ASP A 67 4.37 -16.05 -14.46
N PRO A 68 5.61 -16.52 -14.78
CA PRO A 68 6.52 -16.99 -13.74
C PRO A 68 6.96 -15.86 -12.79
N SER A 69 7.31 -14.69 -13.33
CA SER A 69 7.69 -13.53 -12.54
C SER A 69 6.52 -12.96 -11.72
N ALA A 70 5.30 -13.05 -12.24
CA ALA A 70 4.08 -12.63 -11.54
C ALA A 70 3.80 -13.52 -10.32
N SER A 71 3.93 -14.84 -10.49
CA SER A 71 3.76 -15.80 -9.39
C SER A 71 4.79 -15.57 -8.28
N ASP A 72 6.07 -15.38 -8.64
CA ASP A 72 7.14 -15.12 -7.68
C ASP A 72 6.93 -13.80 -6.93
N ALA A 73 6.57 -12.74 -7.66
CA ALA A 73 6.26 -11.45 -7.06
C ALA A 73 5.09 -11.55 -6.07
N MET A 74 4.02 -12.26 -6.44
CA MET A 74 2.88 -12.52 -5.55
C MET A 74 3.27 -13.33 -4.32
N GLY A 75 4.10 -14.37 -4.49
CA GLY A 75 4.61 -15.17 -3.38
C GLY A 75 5.39 -14.32 -2.38
N ASN A 76 6.32 -13.50 -2.88
CA ASN A 76 7.11 -12.59 -2.06
C ASN A 76 6.23 -11.57 -1.31
N ILE A 77 5.30 -10.93 -2.01
CA ILE A 77 4.35 -9.98 -1.38
C ILE A 77 3.55 -10.68 -0.28
N SER A 78 3.04 -11.89 -0.54
CA SER A 78 2.23 -12.65 0.41
C SER A 78 3.01 -13.00 1.68
N VAL A 79 4.26 -13.44 1.52
CA VAL A 79 5.14 -13.79 2.64
C VAL A 79 5.48 -12.56 3.49
N GLU A 80 5.83 -11.44 2.86
CA GLU A 80 6.19 -10.22 3.60
C GLU A 80 5.00 -9.61 4.34
N ILE A 81 3.80 -9.59 3.72
CA ILE A 81 2.58 -9.13 4.39
C ILE A 81 2.26 -10.04 5.58
N PHE A 82 2.32 -11.36 5.42
CA PHE A 82 2.05 -12.29 6.50
C PHE A 82 3.06 -12.12 7.65
N ARG A 83 4.34 -11.94 7.33
CA ARG A 83 5.39 -11.69 8.33
C ARG A 83 5.10 -10.40 9.12
N ALA A 84 4.79 -9.31 8.45
CA ALA A 84 4.45 -8.03 9.09
C ALA A 84 3.21 -8.14 9.97
N PHE A 85 2.19 -8.86 9.50
CA PHE A 85 0.99 -9.16 10.29
C PHE A 85 1.31 -9.95 11.55
N LYS A 86 2.07 -11.05 11.42
CA LYS A 86 2.44 -11.90 12.57
C LYS A 86 3.22 -11.13 13.61
N GLN A 87 4.23 -10.34 13.20
CA GLN A 87 4.99 -9.50 14.12
C GLN A 87 4.09 -8.55 14.92
N LYS A 88 3.12 -7.90 14.26
CA LYS A 88 2.19 -6.99 14.93
C LYS A 88 1.20 -7.71 15.84
N SER A 89 0.72 -8.88 15.43
CA SER A 89 -0.16 -9.73 16.23
C SER A 89 0.55 -10.21 17.50
N ASP A 90 1.77 -10.71 17.38
CA ASP A 90 2.52 -11.24 18.50
C ASP A 90 2.88 -10.11 19.51
N ALA A 91 3.20 -8.91 19.00
CA ALA A 91 3.40 -7.73 19.84
C ALA A 91 2.13 -7.30 20.60
N LEU A 92 0.95 -7.39 19.97
CA LEU A 92 -0.32 -7.10 20.63
C LEU A 92 -0.60 -8.08 21.77
N VAL A 93 -0.42 -9.38 21.52
CA VAL A 93 -0.60 -10.43 22.54
C VAL A 93 0.33 -10.21 23.74
N ALA A 94 1.57 -9.79 23.49
CA ALA A 94 2.52 -9.48 24.56
C ALA A 94 2.05 -8.31 25.43
N VAL A 95 1.50 -7.26 24.82
CA VAL A 95 0.94 -6.09 25.54
C VAL A 95 -0.28 -6.49 26.37
N GLU A 96 -1.20 -7.28 25.81
CA GLU A 96 -2.39 -7.77 26.53
C GLU A 96 -2.02 -8.66 27.72
N GLY A 97 -1.02 -9.52 27.56
CA GLY A 97 -0.47 -10.34 28.64
C GLY A 97 0.13 -9.50 29.75
N CYS A 98 0.94 -8.49 29.41
CA CYS A 98 1.54 -7.56 30.38
C CYS A 98 0.47 -6.78 31.15
N LEU A 99 -0.54 -6.25 30.46
CA LEU A 99 -1.64 -5.51 31.07
C LEU A 99 -2.45 -6.38 32.04
N SER A 100 -2.68 -7.64 31.68
CA SER A 100 -3.36 -8.62 32.53
C SER A 100 -2.56 -8.90 33.81
N GLN A 101 -1.24 -9.00 33.72
CA GLN A 101 -0.37 -9.18 34.89
C GLN A 101 -0.37 -7.94 35.80
N MET A 102 -0.27 -6.74 35.22
CA MET A 102 -0.29 -5.49 35.99
C MET A 102 -1.62 -5.26 36.71
N SER A 103 -2.74 -5.59 36.07
CA SER A 103 -4.05 -5.46 36.73
C SER A 103 -4.22 -6.44 37.90
N ALA A 104 -3.67 -7.65 37.79
CA ALA A 104 -3.65 -8.63 38.87
C ALA A 104 -2.78 -8.17 40.06
N THR A 105 -1.58 -7.62 39.81
CA THR A 105 -0.71 -7.12 40.89
C THR A 105 -1.35 -5.96 41.64
N VAL A 106 -1.96 -5.00 40.93
CA VAL A 106 -2.65 -3.85 41.55
C VAL A 106 -3.86 -4.31 42.37
N ALA A 107 -4.59 -5.33 41.93
CA ALA A 107 -5.71 -5.88 42.69
C ALA A 107 -5.27 -6.59 43.98
N SER A 108 -4.07 -7.18 43.99
CA SER A 108 -3.50 -7.89 45.15
C SER A 108 -2.82 -6.97 46.19
N GLU A 109 -2.65 -5.69 45.88
CA GLU A 109 -2.06 -4.68 46.80
C GLU A 109 -3.11 -3.99 47.69
N LYS A 110 -4.36 -4.47 47.70
CA LYS A 110 -5.45 -4.05 48.61
C LYS A 110 -5.70 -5.08 49.71
#